data_AF-A0A4U3MEJ9-F1
#
_entry.id   AF-A0A4U3MEJ9-F1
#
_cell.length_a   1.000
_cell.length_b   1.000
_cell.length_c   1.000
_cell.angle_alpha   90.00
_cell.angle_beta   90.00
_cell.angle_gamma   90.00
#
_symmetry.space_group_name_H-M   'P 1'
#
loop_
_entity.id
_entity.type
_entity.pdbx_description
1 polymer ?
#
loop_
_entity_poly.entity_id
_entity_poly.type
_entity_poly.pdbx_seq_one_letter_code
_entity_poly.pdbx_strand_id
1 'polypeptide(L)'
;MADIGVEAAAARGKLVSSRVSEHGAGWHCQEIGSFQALRPSKNSFTWLHPKTLWRSRNEILAGLFGDPSAEVRRRWVASLRENGADPDFRMTRQTGPEYSFIVIGDTGEGDASQYAVVPGLLKTGATTDFAVIASDVIYPTGAASDYCDKFFRPFKDYDAPIYAIPGNHDWYDGLGGFMRVFCGAKPLKVEREGFKLSPAGLRGLLWKKPEAIDEAALAEAWKLRGKPTQEARQPAPYWVLDLGELVLVGIDTGITGSLDREQGEWLRHVSSADARPKVLITGKPIYVRNDYKPCPIEGGGTVDEIVRDPAHNYVAAIGGDVHNYQRFPVNVDGRVIQYLVSGGGGAFMHATHTIPRVDKVHEDDFRCYPLRGDSLSFYSLLYSRKLRMKWLYLTPEEAVALMSRRIGNEPVRDTPPVRITARMKWAARFLGGWPMPFHLPVGRFFHRWISELTDWDTPPFFKSFLHVSVSPGELRIRCFAATGCLAQELEPPVEDEVIIPLA
;
A
#
# COMPACT_ATOMS: atom_id res chain seq x y z
N MET A 1 -4.23 23.03 -18.29
CA MET A 1 -3.14 23.82 -17.64
C MET A 1 -2.55 23.13 -16.41
N ALA A 2 -3.29 22.27 -15.69
CA ALA A 2 -2.78 21.58 -14.50
C ALA A 2 -1.67 20.54 -14.79
N ASP A 3 -1.69 19.85 -15.94
CA ASP A 3 -0.77 18.75 -16.23
C ASP A 3 0.65 19.20 -16.65
N ILE A 4 0.82 20.36 -17.30
CA ILE A 4 2.14 20.82 -17.82
C ILE A 4 3.20 20.92 -16.70
N GLY A 5 2.79 21.33 -15.50
CA GLY A 5 3.69 21.43 -14.35
C GLY A 5 4.13 20.06 -13.81
N VAL A 6 3.21 19.10 -13.74
CA VAL A 6 3.48 17.72 -13.27
C VAL A 6 4.26 16.95 -14.33
N GLU A 7 3.96 17.10 -15.62
CA GLU A 7 4.71 16.47 -16.70
C GLU A 7 6.16 16.95 -16.74
N ALA A 8 6.40 18.27 -16.65
CA ALA A 8 7.74 18.82 -16.61
C ALA A 8 8.48 18.38 -15.34
N ALA A 9 7.80 18.33 -14.18
CA ALA A 9 8.36 17.81 -12.94
C ALA A 9 8.68 16.31 -13.05
N ALA A 10 7.82 15.52 -13.69
CA ALA A 10 8.03 14.10 -13.91
C ALA A 10 9.20 13.84 -14.86
N ALA A 11 9.34 14.61 -15.92
CA ALA A 11 10.48 14.54 -16.83
C ALA A 11 11.81 14.81 -16.09
N ARG A 12 11.85 15.83 -15.23
CA ARG A 12 13.00 16.08 -14.34
C ARG A 12 13.20 14.93 -13.35
N GLY A 13 12.10 14.46 -12.74
CA GLY A 13 12.09 13.36 -11.77
C GLY A 13 12.66 12.06 -12.31
N LYS A 14 12.46 11.75 -13.60
CA LYS A 14 13.06 10.59 -14.26
C LYS A 14 14.59 10.67 -14.29
N LEU A 15 15.14 11.87 -14.49
CA LEU A 15 16.60 12.11 -14.55
C LEU A 15 17.28 11.98 -13.19
N VAL A 16 16.52 12.10 -12.09
CA VAL A 16 17.02 12.07 -10.71
C VAL A 16 16.52 10.87 -9.91
N SER A 17 16.10 9.78 -10.58
CA SER A 17 15.55 8.57 -9.95
C SER A 17 16.62 7.56 -9.51
N SER A 18 16.20 6.57 -8.71
CA SER A 18 17.05 5.46 -8.28
C SER A 18 17.64 4.63 -9.42
N ARG A 19 16.99 4.69 -10.59
CA ARG A 19 17.46 4.03 -11.82
C ARG A 19 18.63 4.73 -12.47
N VAL A 20 18.85 6.01 -12.17
CA VAL A 20 19.93 6.81 -12.76
C VAL A 20 21.14 6.85 -11.85
N SER A 21 20.95 7.04 -10.54
CA SER A 21 22.07 7.23 -9.61
C SER A 21 21.76 6.77 -8.19
N GLU A 22 22.80 6.55 -7.38
CA GLU A 22 22.64 6.30 -5.94
C GLU A 22 22.01 7.50 -5.24
N HIS A 23 22.41 8.72 -5.63
CA HIS A 23 21.83 9.96 -5.11
C HIS A 23 20.32 10.01 -5.39
N GLY A 24 19.89 9.62 -6.59
CA GLY A 24 18.48 9.51 -6.94
C GLY A 24 17.70 8.48 -6.12
N ALA A 25 18.37 7.43 -5.63
CA ALA A 25 17.80 6.48 -4.69
C ALA A 25 17.70 7.02 -3.25
N GLY A 26 18.22 8.23 -2.99
CA GLY A 26 18.28 8.86 -1.67
C GLY A 26 19.52 8.48 -0.86
N TRP A 27 20.47 7.74 -1.44
CA TRP A 27 21.79 7.57 -0.83
C TRP A 27 22.53 8.90 -0.82
N HIS A 28 23.44 9.08 0.14
CA HIS A 28 24.23 10.31 0.29
C HIS A 28 23.37 11.57 0.51
N CYS A 29 22.29 11.43 1.25
CA CYS A 29 21.39 12.51 1.64
C CYS A 29 22.16 13.68 2.28
N GLN A 30 22.24 14.81 1.58
CA GLN A 30 22.97 15.99 2.04
C GLN A 30 22.21 16.72 3.16
N GLU A 31 20.90 16.86 2.99
CA GLU A 31 20.01 17.52 3.93
C GLU A 31 18.75 16.68 4.13
N ILE A 32 18.40 16.47 5.40
CA ILE A 32 17.19 15.74 5.77
C ILE A 32 15.98 16.63 5.47
N GLY A 33 14.94 16.03 4.91
CA GLY A 33 13.71 16.71 4.53
C GLY A 33 12.94 17.36 5.68
N SER A 34 12.04 18.26 5.29
CA SER A 34 11.16 19.04 6.17
C SER A 34 10.16 18.18 6.96
N PHE A 35 9.95 16.93 6.55
CA PHE A 35 9.02 16.00 7.20
C PHE A 35 9.24 15.87 8.72
N GLN A 36 10.48 16.03 9.20
CA GLN A 36 10.78 15.94 10.63
C GLN A 36 10.00 16.96 11.47
N ALA A 37 9.75 18.15 10.93
CA ALA A 37 9.00 19.21 11.60
C ALA A 37 7.48 18.95 11.61
N LEU A 38 6.99 18.05 10.76
CA LEU A 38 5.57 17.69 10.65
C LEU A 38 5.13 16.64 11.66
N ARG A 39 6.10 15.89 12.23
CA ARG A 39 5.82 14.77 13.13
C ARG A 39 5.18 15.25 14.44
N PRO A 40 4.16 14.54 14.96
CA PRO A 40 3.56 14.84 16.26
C PRO A 40 4.51 14.53 17.42
N SER A 41 5.44 13.59 17.21
CA SER A 41 6.41 13.15 18.20
C SER A 41 7.71 12.73 17.53
N LYS A 42 8.83 12.87 18.26
CA LYS A 42 10.13 12.32 17.86
C LYS A 42 10.23 10.81 18.14
N ASN A 43 9.29 10.24 18.89
CA ASN A 43 9.24 8.81 19.14
C ASN A 43 8.90 8.07 17.85
N SER A 44 9.58 6.95 17.62
CA SER A 44 9.31 6.04 16.52
C SER A 44 8.26 5.03 16.95
N PHE A 45 7.39 4.66 16.01
CA PHE A 45 6.47 3.56 16.24
C PHE A 45 7.27 2.25 16.29
N THR A 46 6.74 1.24 16.99
CA THR A 46 7.53 0.07 17.34
C THR A 46 6.58 -1.14 17.54
N TRP A 47 6.71 -2.13 16.64
CA TRP A 47 5.93 -3.38 16.59
C TRP A 47 6.20 -4.43 17.68
N LEU A 48 7.43 -4.55 18.21
CA LEU A 48 7.88 -5.33 19.37
C LEU A 48 7.41 -4.75 20.72
N HIS A 49 6.88 -3.53 20.78
CA HIS A 49 6.32 -3.05 22.04
C HIS A 49 5.28 -4.06 22.53
N PRO A 50 5.37 -4.59 23.77
CA PRO A 50 4.47 -5.65 24.23
C PRO A 50 3.00 -5.27 24.07
N LYS A 51 2.68 -3.98 24.25
CA LYS A 51 1.35 -3.41 24.00
C LYS A 51 0.92 -3.49 22.54
N THR A 52 1.81 -3.25 21.58
CA THR A 52 1.52 -3.32 20.13
C THR A 52 1.29 -4.77 19.70
N LEU A 53 2.16 -5.70 20.12
CA LEU A 53 1.97 -7.14 19.88
C LEU A 53 0.65 -7.64 20.49
N TRP A 54 0.37 -7.26 21.73
CA TRP A 54 -0.87 -7.61 22.40
C TRP A 54 -2.11 -7.05 21.68
N ARG A 55 -2.04 -5.82 21.17
CA ARG A 55 -3.10 -5.18 20.38
C ARG A 55 -3.33 -5.91 19.06
N SER A 56 -2.26 -6.35 18.40
CA SER A 56 -2.28 -6.98 17.06
C SER A 56 -2.51 -8.50 17.08
N ARG A 57 -2.70 -9.11 18.25
CA ARG A 57 -2.89 -10.56 18.42
C ARG A 57 -4.02 -11.16 17.57
N ASN A 58 -5.00 -10.33 17.19
CA ASN A 58 -6.13 -10.74 16.37
C ASN A 58 -5.70 -11.27 15.00
N GLU A 59 -4.56 -10.84 14.45
CA GLU A 59 -3.99 -11.44 13.24
C GLU A 59 -3.70 -12.94 13.42
N ILE A 60 -2.99 -13.28 14.50
CA ILE A 60 -2.62 -14.67 14.83
C ILE A 60 -3.88 -15.48 15.11
N LEU A 61 -4.84 -14.90 15.83
CA LEU A 61 -6.10 -15.56 16.14
C LEU A 61 -6.95 -15.79 14.87
N ALA A 62 -6.94 -14.88 13.90
CA ALA A 62 -7.63 -15.05 12.63
C ALA A 62 -7.04 -16.23 11.84
N GLY A 63 -5.70 -16.33 11.78
CA GLY A 63 -5.03 -17.45 11.13
C GLY A 63 -5.27 -18.81 11.80
N LEU A 64 -5.44 -18.84 13.13
CA LEU A 64 -5.65 -20.09 13.88
C LEU A 64 -7.12 -20.49 14.03
N PHE A 65 -8.03 -19.52 14.09
CA PHE A 65 -9.42 -19.73 14.50
C PHE A 65 -10.45 -19.13 13.53
N GLY A 66 -10.00 -18.63 12.37
CA GLY A 66 -10.85 -18.12 11.29
C GLY A 66 -11.03 -16.60 11.30
N ASP A 67 -11.10 -16.03 10.10
CA ASP A 67 -11.24 -14.60 9.85
C ASP A 67 -12.69 -14.11 10.09
N PRO A 68 -12.94 -13.19 11.05
CA PRO A 68 -14.26 -12.63 11.28
C PRO A 68 -14.67 -11.56 10.26
N SER A 69 -13.77 -11.09 9.40
CA SER A 69 -14.04 -9.95 8.50
C SER A 69 -15.30 -10.17 7.68
N ALA A 70 -15.49 -11.35 7.08
CA ALA A 70 -16.68 -11.66 6.28
C ALA A 70 -18.00 -11.51 7.07
N GLU A 71 -18.05 -12.06 8.28
CA GLU A 71 -19.24 -12.02 9.13
C GLU A 71 -19.55 -10.59 9.61
N VAL A 72 -18.52 -9.88 10.07
CA VAL A 72 -18.67 -8.51 10.58
C VAL A 72 -18.97 -7.53 9.43
N ARG A 73 -18.39 -7.74 8.24
CA ARG A 73 -18.67 -6.94 7.04
C ARG A 73 -20.13 -7.01 6.63
N ARG A 74 -20.72 -8.22 6.59
CA ARG A 74 -22.15 -8.39 6.29
C ARG A 74 -23.04 -7.60 7.26
N ARG A 75 -22.67 -7.55 8.54
CA ARG A 75 -23.40 -6.75 9.56
C ARG A 75 -23.26 -5.25 9.30
N TRP A 76 -22.06 -4.78 8.94
CA TRP A 76 -21.84 -3.38 8.53
C TRP A 76 -22.66 -3.01 7.28
N VAL A 77 -22.62 -3.85 6.26
CA VAL A 77 -23.33 -3.67 4.99
C VAL A 77 -24.85 -3.69 5.19
N ALA A 78 -25.37 -4.62 5.99
CA ALA A 78 -26.79 -4.66 6.35
C ALA A 78 -27.22 -3.37 7.06
N SER A 79 -26.44 -2.90 8.05
CA SER A 79 -26.70 -1.62 8.73
C SER A 79 -26.71 -0.44 7.76
N LEU A 80 -25.76 -0.37 6.82
CA LEU A 80 -25.73 0.69 5.81
C LEU A 80 -26.97 0.67 4.91
N ARG A 81 -27.38 -0.52 4.45
CA ARG A 81 -28.59 -0.69 3.61
C ARG A 81 -29.87 -0.33 4.36
N GLU A 82 -29.99 -0.70 5.63
CA GLU A 82 -31.10 -0.28 6.50
C GLU A 82 -31.17 1.24 6.66
N ASN A 83 -30.03 1.93 6.56
CA ASN A 83 -29.94 3.40 6.59
C ASN A 83 -30.01 4.04 5.19
N GLY A 84 -30.43 3.29 4.16
CA GLY A 84 -30.71 3.81 2.82
C GLY A 84 -29.48 3.95 1.91
N ALA A 85 -28.38 3.23 2.18
CA ALA A 85 -27.25 3.21 1.28
C ALA A 85 -27.60 2.55 -0.07
N ASP A 86 -27.04 3.10 -1.15
CA ASP A 86 -27.15 2.55 -2.50
C ASP A 86 -26.65 1.09 -2.53
N PRO A 87 -27.41 0.12 -3.08
CA PRO A 87 -26.98 -1.29 -3.17
C PRO A 87 -25.65 -1.53 -3.88
N ASP A 88 -25.30 -0.68 -4.85
CA ASP A 88 -24.07 -0.73 -5.63
C ASP A 88 -22.92 0.03 -4.95
N PHE A 89 -23.21 0.79 -3.89
CA PHE A 89 -22.23 1.64 -3.22
C PHE A 89 -21.49 2.55 -4.20
N ARG A 90 -22.24 3.05 -5.18
CA ARG A 90 -21.73 3.87 -6.27
C ARG A 90 -21.66 5.33 -5.85
N MET A 91 -20.51 5.93 -6.12
CA MET A 91 -20.24 7.36 -6.02
C MET A 91 -20.01 7.90 -7.42
N THR A 92 -20.47 9.11 -7.70
CA THR A 92 -20.14 9.82 -8.94
C THR A 92 -19.36 11.07 -8.60
N ARG A 93 -18.23 11.28 -9.28
CA ARG A 93 -17.48 12.53 -9.18
C ARG A 93 -17.45 13.20 -10.53
N GLN A 94 -17.89 14.46 -10.56
CA GLN A 94 -17.78 15.29 -11.75
C GLN A 94 -16.32 15.68 -11.94
N THR A 95 -15.71 15.16 -12.99
CA THR A 95 -14.36 15.46 -13.44
C THR A 95 -14.42 16.22 -14.77
N GLY A 96 -13.36 16.97 -15.08
CA GLY A 96 -13.15 17.49 -16.43
C GLY A 96 -12.76 16.38 -17.41
N PRO A 97 -12.55 16.71 -18.70
CA PRO A 97 -12.02 15.76 -19.68
C PRO A 97 -10.59 15.29 -19.36
N GLU A 98 -9.88 16.06 -18.53
CA GLU A 98 -8.60 15.69 -17.94
C GLU A 98 -8.72 15.85 -16.42
N TYR A 99 -8.26 14.84 -15.68
CA TYR A 99 -8.28 14.84 -14.22
C TYR A 99 -7.14 13.98 -13.67
N SER A 100 -6.85 14.11 -12.38
CA SER A 100 -5.79 13.34 -11.74
C SER A 100 -6.08 13.04 -10.28
N PHE A 101 -5.49 11.96 -9.77
CA PHE A 101 -5.66 11.54 -8.38
C PHE A 101 -4.41 10.84 -7.84
N ILE A 102 -4.27 10.84 -6.52
CA ILE A 102 -3.22 10.10 -5.82
C ILE A 102 -3.71 8.70 -5.45
N VAL A 103 -2.85 7.69 -5.55
CA VAL A 103 -3.06 6.38 -4.92
C VAL A 103 -1.88 6.09 -3.99
N ILE A 104 -2.17 5.73 -2.75
CA ILE A 104 -1.16 5.45 -1.72
C ILE A 104 -1.65 4.32 -0.81
N GLY A 105 -0.83 3.33 -0.49
CA GLY A 105 -1.20 2.24 0.43
C GLY A 105 -0.38 2.27 1.70
N ASP A 106 -0.91 1.65 2.76
CA ASP A 106 -0.14 1.29 3.96
C ASP A 106 0.47 2.52 4.66
N THR A 107 -0.33 3.57 4.86
CA THR A 107 0.18 4.88 5.30
C THR A 107 0.43 4.99 6.80
N GLY A 108 -0.46 4.45 7.65
CA GLY A 108 -0.70 5.01 8.98
C GLY A 108 0.16 4.46 10.12
N GLU A 109 1.49 4.53 10.06
CA GLU A 109 2.35 4.19 11.23
C GLU A 109 2.51 5.37 12.21
N GLY A 110 2.46 6.61 11.73
CA GLY A 110 2.57 7.83 12.54
C GLY A 110 4.01 8.27 12.84
N ASP A 111 5.00 7.67 12.20
CA ASP A 111 6.42 7.91 12.44
C ASP A 111 7.12 8.66 11.28
N ALA A 112 8.45 8.77 11.36
CA ALA A 112 9.26 9.45 10.35
C ALA A 112 8.99 8.95 8.93
N SER A 113 8.74 7.66 8.78
CA SER A 113 8.67 7.00 7.49
C SER A 113 7.34 7.28 6.78
N GLN A 114 6.22 7.39 7.51
CA GLN A 114 4.98 7.96 6.98
C GLN A 114 5.16 9.44 6.63
N TYR A 115 5.69 10.24 7.56
CA TYR A 115 5.77 11.68 7.37
C TYR A 115 6.70 12.08 6.23
N ALA A 116 7.74 11.29 5.94
CA ALA A 116 8.65 11.50 4.80
C ALA A 116 7.95 11.49 3.43
N VAL A 117 6.76 10.90 3.32
CA VAL A 117 5.95 10.90 2.09
C VAL A 117 5.18 12.20 1.89
N VAL A 118 4.79 12.84 2.99
CA VAL A 118 3.82 13.94 2.99
C VAL A 118 4.26 15.13 2.12
N PRO A 119 5.49 15.68 2.24
CA PRO A 119 5.86 16.87 1.45
C PRO A 119 5.83 16.64 -0.07
N GLY A 120 6.39 15.52 -0.53
CA GLY A 120 6.40 15.16 -1.94
C GLY A 120 5.00 14.85 -2.48
N LEU A 121 4.17 14.18 -1.67
CA LEU A 121 2.77 13.91 -2.00
C LEU A 121 1.96 15.20 -2.10
N LEU A 122 2.08 16.13 -1.15
CA LEU A 122 1.38 17.41 -1.18
C LEU A 122 1.78 18.24 -2.41
N LYS A 123 3.07 18.26 -2.74
CA LYS A 123 3.57 18.96 -3.92
C LYS A 123 3.00 18.36 -5.22
N THR A 124 3.08 17.05 -5.36
CA THR A 124 2.62 16.34 -6.57
C THR A 124 1.10 16.33 -6.67
N GLY A 125 0.42 16.25 -5.52
CA GLY A 125 -1.03 16.20 -5.38
C GLY A 125 -1.72 17.56 -5.33
N ALA A 126 -1.00 18.68 -5.42
CA ALA A 126 -1.56 20.02 -5.22
C ALA A 126 -2.72 20.37 -6.16
N THR A 127 -2.78 19.73 -7.33
CA THR A 127 -3.83 19.94 -8.35
C THR A 127 -4.66 18.70 -8.64
N THR A 128 -4.53 17.66 -7.80
CA THR A 128 -5.30 16.43 -7.95
C THR A 128 -6.72 16.59 -7.42
N ASP A 129 -7.67 15.89 -8.05
CA ASP A 129 -9.10 15.98 -7.77
C ASP A 129 -9.51 15.23 -6.50
N PHE A 130 -8.76 14.19 -6.12
CA PHE A 130 -8.94 13.35 -4.94
C PHE A 130 -7.73 12.42 -4.72
N ALA A 131 -7.71 11.71 -3.59
CA ALA A 131 -6.81 10.59 -3.35
C ALA A 131 -7.56 9.32 -2.95
N VAL A 132 -6.91 8.17 -3.14
CA VAL A 132 -7.37 6.86 -2.68
C VAL A 132 -6.30 6.21 -1.83
N ILE A 133 -6.66 5.81 -0.61
CA ILE A 133 -5.82 4.96 0.22
C ILE A 133 -6.11 3.48 -0.09
N ALA A 134 -5.13 2.79 -0.67
CA ALA A 134 -5.23 1.41 -1.10
C ALA A 134 -4.70 0.46 -0.01
N SER A 135 -5.55 0.15 0.98
CA SER A 135 -5.26 -0.74 2.13
C SER A 135 -4.53 -0.07 3.29
N ASP A 136 -4.74 -0.66 4.48
CA ASP A 136 -4.06 -0.39 5.76
C ASP A 136 -3.90 1.10 6.05
N VAL A 137 -5.04 1.76 6.24
CA VAL A 137 -5.07 3.21 6.52
C VAL A 137 -4.34 3.52 7.82
N ILE A 138 -4.56 2.68 8.84
CA ILE A 138 -4.07 2.91 10.21
C ILE A 138 -3.46 1.64 10.82
N TYR A 139 -2.23 1.78 11.30
CA TYR A 139 -1.55 0.79 12.13
C TYR A 139 -1.65 1.16 13.62
N PRO A 140 -1.52 0.19 14.55
CA PRO A 140 -1.39 -1.24 14.29
C PRO A 140 -2.72 -1.97 14.07
N THR A 141 -3.85 -1.40 14.53
CA THR A 141 -5.11 -2.15 14.63
C THR A 141 -6.35 -1.42 14.12
N GLY A 142 -6.22 -0.31 13.39
CA GLY A 142 -7.40 0.43 12.90
C GLY A 142 -8.26 1.10 13.99
N ALA A 143 -7.71 1.30 15.19
CA ALA A 143 -8.45 1.89 16.31
C ALA A 143 -8.77 3.38 16.02
N ALA A 144 -9.98 3.82 16.36
CA ALA A 144 -10.42 5.19 16.10
C ALA A 144 -9.50 6.25 16.75
N SER A 145 -8.93 5.95 17.91
CA SER A 145 -8.02 6.83 18.64
C SER A 145 -6.69 7.09 17.93
N ASP A 146 -6.30 6.23 16.98
CA ASP A 146 -5.05 6.37 16.21
C ASP A 146 -5.21 7.31 14.99
N TYR A 147 -6.44 7.61 14.55
CA TYR A 147 -6.69 8.39 13.33
C TYR A 147 -6.18 9.83 13.37
N CYS A 148 -6.17 10.47 14.54
CA CYS A 148 -5.75 11.86 14.68
C CYS A 148 -4.32 12.07 14.16
N ASP A 149 -3.38 11.30 14.66
CA ASP A 149 -1.96 11.46 14.33
C ASP A 149 -1.52 10.66 13.10
N LYS A 150 -2.32 9.68 12.65
CA LYS A 150 -1.93 8.78 11.55
C LYS A 150 -2.72 8.96 10.25
N PHE A 151 -3.81 9.74 10.26
CA PHE A 151 -4.55 10.13 9.06
C PHE A 151 -4.84 11.64 9.01
N PHE A 152 -5.52 12.18 10.02
CA PHE A 152 -5.96 13.58 9.98
C PHE A 152 -4.78 14.57 9.97
N ARG A 153 -3.80 14.40 10.86
CA ARG A 153 -2.63 15.27 10.94
C ARG A 153 -1.68 15.16 9.74
N PRO A 154 -1.24 13.97 9.29
CA PRO A 154 -0.34 13.86 8.14
C PRO A 154 -0.93 14.47 6.87
N PHE A 155 -2.23 14.28 6.65
CA PHE A 155 -2.88 14.73 5.44
C PHE A 155 -3.59 16.08 5.59
N LYS A 156 -3.49 16.80 6.72
CA LYS A 156 -4.27 18.02 6.98
C LYS A 156 -4.26 19.06 5.84
N ASP A 157 -3.14 19.16 5.12
CA ASP A 157 -2.90 20.15 4.08
C ASP A 157 -3.22 19.63 2.65
N TYR A 158 -3.58 18.35 2.48
CA TYR A 158 -4.04 17.83 1.19
C TYR A 158 -5.47 18.31 0.92
N ASP A 159 -5.64 19.24 -0.02
CA ASP A 159 -6.87 20.03 -0.17
C ASP A 159 -7.89 19.42 -1.15
N ALA A 160 -8.09 18.11 -1.05
CA ALA A 160 -9.07 17.35 -1.83
C ALA A 160 -9.63 16.16 -1.01
N PRO A 161 -10.73 15.53 -1.46
CA PRO A 161 -11.30 14.35 -0.81
C PRO A 161 -10.32 13.17 -0.80
N ILE A 162 -10.39 12.35 0.26
CA ILE A 162 -9.64 11.10 0.35
C ILE A 162 -10.63 9.95 0.56
N TYR A 163 -10.63 9.00 -0.36
CA TYR A 163 -11.36 7.73 -0.25
C TYR A 163 -10.40 6.63 0.22
N ALA A 164 -10.92 5.52 0.71
CA ALA A 164 -10.09 4.41 1.13
C ALA A 164 -10.79 3.06 0.95
N ILE A 165 -10.00 2.01 0.87
CA ILE A 165 -10.45 0.64 1.17
C ILE A 165 -9.69 0.14 2.41
N PRO A 166 -10.31 -0.69 3.25
CA PRO A 166 -9.64 -1.19 4.44
C PRO A 166 -8.67 -2.33 4.11
N GLY A 167 -7.58 -2.40 4.87
CA GLY A 167 -6.67 -3.54 4.89
C GLY A 167 -6.85 -4.43 6.12
N ASN A 168 -5.97 -5.41 6.28
CA ASN A 168 -6.03 -6.32 7.43
C ASN A 168 -5.83 -5.60 8.77
N HIS A 169 -5.02 -4.55 8.81
CA HIS A 169 -4.79 -3.79 10.05
C HIS A 169 -6.03 -3.03 10.49
N ASP A 170 -6.85 -2.54 9.55
CA ASP A 170 -8.11 -1.88 9.85
C ASP A 170 -9.14 -2.84 10.46
N TRP A 171 -9.02 -4.13 10.16
CA TRP A 171 -9.92 -5.19 10.63
C TRP A 171 -9.62 -5.71 12.04
N TYR A 172 -8.42 -5.47 12.57
CA TYR A 172 -8.04 -6.00 13.89
C TYR A 172 -8.88 -5.43 15.05
N ASP A 173 -9.56 -4.30 14.86
CA ASP A 173 -10.54 -3.75 15.80
C ASP A 173 -12.00 -3.83 15.33
N GLY A 174 -12.28 -4.72 14.37
CA GLY A 174 -13.65 -4.93 13.84
C GLY A 174 -14.14 -3.84 12.89
N LEU A 175 -13.21 -3.08 12.28
CA LEU A 175 -13.45 -2.04 11.28
C LEU A 175 -14.18 -0.78 11.79
N GLY A 176 -14.45 -0.67 13.10
CA GLY A 176 -15.23 0.44 13.66
C GLY A 176 -14.66 1.83 13.37
N GLY A 177 -13.34 2.02 13.55
CA GLY A 177 -12.68 3.29 13.26
C GLY A 177 -12.80 3.70 11.79
N PHE A 178 -12.52 2.77 10.88
CA PHE A 178 -12.65 2.98 9.43
C PHE A 178 -14.09 3.35 9.04
N MET A 179 -15.07 2.56 9.49
CA MET A 179 -16.48 2.80 9.18
C MET A 179 -16.98 4.14 9.72
N ARG A 180 -16.49 4.57 10.88
CA ARG A 180 -16.86 5.87 11.45
C ARG A 180 -16.22 7.05 10.70
N VAL A 181 -14.95 6.91 10.29
CA VAL A 181 -14.17 7.98 9.65
C VAL A 181 -14.51 8.16 8.17
N PHE A 182 -14.54 7.07 7.39
CA PHE A 182 -14.79 7.17 5.95
C PHE A 182 -16.27 7.04 5.61
N CYS A 183 -17.00 6.14 6.28
CA CYS A 183 -18.39 5.84 5.94
C CYS A 183 -19.42 6.60 6.78
N GLY A 184 -18.99 7.37 7.79
CA GLY A 184 -19.88 8.06 8.72
C GLY A 184 -20.83 7.12 9.48
N ALA A 185 -20.52 5.82 9.55
CA ALA A 185 -21.42 4.81 10.07
C ALA A 185 -21.50 4.87 11.60
N LYS A 186 -22.70 4.61 12.13
CA LYS A 186 -22.91 4.44 13.58
C LYS A 186 -22.29 3.11 14.03
N PRO A 187 -21.72 3.02 15.25
CA PRO A 187 -21.18 1.77 15.78
C PRO A 187 -22.18 0.60 15.68
N LEU A 188 -21.71 -0.57 15.25
CA LEU A 188 -22.53 -1.79 15.29
C LEU A 188 -22.94 -2.11 16.73
N LYS A 189 -24.16 -2.62 16.90
CA LYS A 189 -24.59 -3.21 18.17
C LYS A 189 -23.71 -4.43 18.47
N VAL A 190 -23.21 -4.52 19.70
CA VAL A 190 -22.43 -5.68 20.14
C VAL A 190 -23.37 -6.87 20.29
N GLU A 191 -23.29 -7.85 19.39
CA GLU A 191 -23.93 -9.14 19.60
C GLU A 191 -23.10 -9.96 20.57
N ARG A 192 -23.70 -10.37 21.69
CA ARG A 192 -23.07 -11.27 22.64
C ARG A 192 -23.24 -12.69 22.13
N GLU A 193 -22.21 -13.21 21.47
CA GLU A 193 -22.13 -14.65 21.27
C GLU A 193 -21.93 -15.33 22.63
N GLY A 194 -22.88 -16.18 23.03
CA GLY A 194 -22.73 -17.01 24.22
C GLY A 194 -21.52 -17.94 24.07
N PHE A 195 -20.92 -18.35 25.21
CA PHE A 195 -19.79 -19.28 25.20
C PHE A 195 -20.13 -20.58 24.45
N LYS A 196 -19.33 -20.91 23.43
CA LYS A 196 -19.40 -22.18 22.69
C LYS A 196 -18.01 -22.82 22.68
N LEU A 197 -17.92 -24.12 22.96
CA LEU A 197 -16.70 -24.92 22.79
C LEU A 197 -16.48 -25.26 21.30
N SER A 198 -16.22 -24.23 20.49
CA SER A 198 -15.86 -24.32 19.08
C SER A 198 -14.70 -23.37 18.77
N PRO A 199 -13.96 -23.53 17.65
CA PRO A 199 -12.94 -22.56 17.24
C PRO A 199 -13.48 -21.12 17.20
N ALA A 200 -14.72 -20.93 16.73
CA ALA A 200 -15.40 -19.64 16.73
C ALA A 200 -15.68 -19.09 18.14
N GLY A 201 -16.08 -19.94 19.10
CA GLY A 201 -16.33 -19.50 20.48
C GLY A 201 -15.06 -19.23 21.29
N LEU A 202 -13.97 -19.99 21.04
CA LEU A 202 -12.64 -19.69 21.59
C LEU A 202 -12.06 -18.40 21.01
N ARG A 203 -12.29 -18.14 19.71
CA ARG A 203 -11.99 -16.86 19.07
C ARG A 203 -12.74 -15.72 19.76
N GLY A 204 -14.06 -15.82 19.94
CA GLY A 204 -14.86 -14.79 20.62
C GLY A 204 -14.38 -14.42 22.03
N LEU A 205 -13.74 -15.36 22.75
CA LEU A 205 -13.16 -15.12 24.07
C LEU A 205 -11.81 -14.37 24.01
N LEU A 206 -10.95 -14.73 23.05
CA LEU A 206 -9.57 -14.22 22.95
C LEU A 206 -9.44 -12.98 22.06
N TRP A 207 -10.41 -12.78 21.16
CA TRP A 207 -10.47 -11.66 20.23
C TRP A 207 -10.55 -10.33 20.98
N LYS A 208 -9.68 -9.38 20.63
CA LYS A 208 -9.77 -8.02 21.18
C LYS A 208 -11.14 -7.44 20.82
N LYS A 209 -11.85 -6.96 21.83
CA LYS A 209 -13.11 -6.21 21.63
C LYS A 209 -12.80 -4.87 20.98
N PRO A 210 -13.63 -4.42 20.02
CA PRO A 210 -13.53 -3.09 19.44
C PRO A 210 -13.39 -2.02 20.52
N GLU A 211 -12.48 -1.06 20.32
CA GLU A 211 -12.37 0.10 21.18
C GLU A 211 -13.65 0.95 21.08
N ALA A 212 -14.11 1.48 22.21
CA ALA A 212 -15.20 2.44 22.19
C ALA A 212 -14.69 3.72 21.51
N ILE A 213 -15.43 4.21 20.51
CA ILE A 213 -15.06 5.43 19.80
C ILE A 213 -15.31 6.63 20.72
N ASP A 214 -14.24 7.36 21.03
CA ASP A 214 -14.33 8.67 21.68
C ASP A 214 -14.75 9.71 20.62
N GLU A 215 -16.06 9.95 20.52
CA GLU A 215 -16.64 10.89 19.56
C GLU A 215 -16.15 12.33 19.75
N ALA A 216 -15.80 12.74 20.98
CA ALA A 216 -15.31 14.09 21.25
C ALA A 216 -13.87 14.23 20.73
N ALA A 217 -13.00 13.27 21.05
CA ALA A 217 -11.63 13.27 20.53
C ALA A 217 -11.59 13.15 19.00
N LEU A 218 -12.48 12.33 18.43
CA LEU A 218 -12.60 12.21 16.98
C LEU A 218 -13.08 13.52 16.34
N ALA A 219 -14.10 14.18 16.92
CA ALA A 219 -14.58 15.48 16.43
C ALA A 219 -13.49 16.55 16.44
N GLU A 220 -12.60 16.57 17.45
CA GLU A 220 -11.43 17.44 17.45
C GLU A 220 -10.44 17.09 16.32
N ALA A 221 -10.20 15.80 16.07
CA ALA A 221 -9.34 15.36 14.98
C ALA A 221 -9.88 15.77 13.59
N TRP A 222 -11.20 15.71 13.39
CA TRP A 222 -11.85 16.16 12.16
C TRP A 222 -11.59 17.63 11.83
N LYS A 223 -11.37 18.49 12.84
CA LYS A 223 -11.04 19.91 12.61
C LYS A 223 -9.73 20.10 11.85
N LEU A 224 -8.81 19.12 11.90
CA LEU A 224 -7.57 19.15 11.13
C LEU A 224 -7.81 19.01 9.61
N ARG A 225 -8.92 18.36 9.20
CA ARG A 225 -9.33 18.21 7.79
C ARG A 225 -10.79 18.64 7.59
N GLY A 226 -11.13 19.83 8.08
CA GLY A 226 -12.51 20.34 8.08
C GLY A 226 -12.90 21.23 6.90
N LYS A 227 -12.04 21.39 5.88
CA LYS A 227 -12.34 22.27 4.74
C LYS A 227 -13.45 21.66 3.86
N PRO A 228 -14.34 22.46 3.25
CA PRO A 228 -15.35 21.94 2.32
C PRO A 228 -14.77 21.16 1.13
N THR A 229 -13.61 21.59 0.64
CA THR A 229 -12.83 20.92 -0.43
C THR A 229 -12.35 19.52 -0.05
N GLN A 230 -12.24 19.20 1.25
CA GLN A 230 -11.77 17.93 1.76
C GLN A 230 -12.91 16.95 2.06
N GLU A 231 -14.17 17.36 1.94
CA GLU A 231 -15.33 16.51 2.24
C GLU A 231 -15.35 15.29 1.30
N ALA A 232 -15.27 14.10 1.89
CA ALA A 232 -15.44 12.82 1.20
C ALA A 232 -16.67 12.11 1.77
N ARG A 233 -17.51 11.57 0.89
CA ARG A 233 -18.63 10.70 1.28
C ARG A 233 -18.40 9.34 0.68
N GLN A 234 -18.01 8.38 1.51
CA GLN A 234 -17.82 7.00 1.10
C GLN A 234 -19.02 6.16 1.61
N PRO A 235 -19.74 5.44 0.74
CA PRO A 235 -20.98 4.76 1.15
C PRO A 235 -20.75 3.47 1.95
N ALA A 236 -19.59 2.82 1.77
CA ALA A 236 -19.31 1.47 2.27
C ALA A 236 -17.79 1.18 2.29
N PRO A 237 -17.34 0.08 2.94
CA PRO A 237 -15.92 -0.30 2.93
C PRO A 237 -15.40 -0.80 1.58
N TYR A 238 -16.30 -1.12 0.66
CA TYR A 238 -16.06 -1.38 -0.75
C TYR A 238 -17.06 -0.56 -1.56
N TRP A 239 -16.68 -0.12 -2.76
CA TRP A 239 -17.40 0.92 -3.48
C TRP A 239 -17.06 0.96 -4.97
N VAL A 240 -17.92 1.64 -5.73
CA VAL A 240 -17.65 2.05 -7.11
C VAL A 240 -17.50 3.57 -7.15
N LEU A 241 -16.47 4.09 -7.80
CA LEU A 241 -16.32 5.51 -8.08
C LEU A 241 -16.33 5.74 -9.59
N ASP A 242 -17.40 6.37 -10.06
CA ASP A 242 -17.59 6.79 -11.44
C ASP A 242 -16.91 8.14 -11.69
N LEU A 243 -15.96 8.16 -12.62
CA LEU A 243 -15.16 9.33 -12.99
C LEU A 243 -15.41 9.76 -14.45
N GLY A 244 -16.55 9.37 -15.04
CA GLY A 244 -16.86 9.66 -16.44
C GLY A 244 -16.27 8.64 -17.40
N GLU A 245 -14.99 8.76 -17.78
CA GLU A 245 -14.35 7.86 -18.75
C GLU A 245 -13.72 6.60 -18.10
N LEU A 246 -13.46 6.66 -16.80
CA LEU A 246 -12.90 5.56 -16.01
C LEU A 246 -13.81 5.25 -14.82
N VAL A 247 -13.85 3.97 -14.45
CA VAL A 247 -14.50 3.52 -13.21
C VAL A 247 -13.46 2.91 -12.28
N LEU A 248 -13.40 3.37 -11.03
CA LEU A 248 -12.63 2.71 -9.99
C LEU A 248 -13.54 1.78 -9.18
N VAL A 249 -13.06 0.58 -8.89
CA VAL A 249 -13.78 -0.40 -8.06
C VAL A 249 -12.90 -0.76 -6.87
N GLY A 250 -13.31 -0.36 -5.67
CA GLY A 250 -12.62 -0.67 -4.42
C GLY A 250 -13.21 -1.91 -3.75
N ILE A 251 -12.37 -2.89 -3.40
CA ILE A 251 -12.78 -4.11 -2.69
C ILE A 251 -12.13 -4.24 -1.32
N ASP A 252 -12.84 -4.87 -0.40
CA ASP A 252 -12.39 -5.14 0.96
C ASP A 252 -12.07 -6.63 1.11
N THR A 253 -10.78 -6.93 1.19
CA THR A 253 -10.25 -8.31 1.21
C THR A 253 -10.16 -8.93 2.61
N GLY A 254 -10.57 -8.21 3.66
CA GLY A 254 -10.49 -8.70 5.04
C GLY A 254 -9.05 -8.94 5.51
N ILE A 255 -8.90 -9.77 6.55
CA ILE A 255 -7.59 -10.12 7.10
C ILE A 255 -6.86 -11.11 6.18
N THR A 256 -7.58 -12.13 5.70
CA THR A 256 -6.99 -13.30 5.04
C THR A 256 -6.86 -13.18 3.52
N GLY A 257 -7.50 -12.20 2.88
CA GLY A 257 -7.39 -11.97 1.44
C GLY A 257 -8.45 -12.70 0.61
N SER A 258 -9.70 -12.74 1.06
CA SER A 258 -10.84 -13.38 0.37
C SER A 258 -12.10 -12.54 0.44
N LEU A 259 -13.01 -12.72 -0.52
CA LEU A 259 -14.33 -12.09 -0.48
C LEU A 259 -15.40 -13.05 0.04
N ASP A 260 -16.32 -12.52 0.85
CA ASP A 260 -17.58 -13.19 1.14
C ASP A 260 -18.50 -13.19 -0.09
N ARG A 261 -19.55 -14.02 -0.03
CA ARG A 261 -20.46 -14.20 -1.17
C ARG A 261 -21.14 -12.90 -1.59
N GLU A 262 -21.55 -12.08 -0.64
CA GLU A 262 -22.30 -10.85 -0.90
C GLU A 262 -21.44 -9.83 -1.65
N GLN A 263 -20.20 -9.61 -1.21
CA GLN A 263 -19.26 -8.74 -1.94
C GLN A 263 -18.84 -9.35 -3.29
N GLY A 264 -18.71 -10.68 -3.37
CA GLY A 264 -18.41 -11.37 -4.62
C GLY A 264 -19.51 -11.25 -5.68
N GLU A 265 -20.77 -11.39 -5.28
CA GLU A 265 -21.94 -11.17 -6.13
C GLU A 265 -22.06 -9.70 -6.55
N TRP A 266 -21.85 -8.77 -5.61
CA TRP A 266 -21.78 -7.34 -5.88
C TRP A 266 -20.69 -7.01 -6.91
N LEU A 267 -19.47 -7.55 -6.75
CA LEU A 267 -18.36 -7.28 -7.66
C LEU A 267 -18.67 -7.75 -9.08
N ARG A 268 -19.26 -8.94 -9.24
CA ARG A 268 -19.71 -9.45 -10.55
C ARG A 268 -20.77 -8.53 -11.17
N HIS A 269 -21.73 -8.09 -10.36
CA HIS A 269 -22.78 -7.19 -10.83
C HIS A 269 -22.22 -5.87 -11.35
N VAL A 270 -21.46 -5.14 -10.52
CA VAL A 270 -20.94 -3.81 -10.91
C VAL A 270 -19.91 -3.90 -12.04
N SER A 271 -19.17 -5.01 -12.15
CA SER A 271 -18.21 -5.24 -13.23
C SER A 271 -18.89 -5.46 -14.58
N SER A 272 -20.01 -6.19 -14.59
CA SER A 272 -20.78 -6.51 -15.81
C SER A 272 -21.77 -5.42 -16.21
N ALA A 273 -22.21 -4.59 -15.27
CA ALA A 273 -23.14 -3.49 -15.50
C ALA A 273 -22.50 -2.30 -16.24
N ASP A 274 -21.18 -2.26 -16.38
CA ASP A 274 -20.45 -1.14 -16.97
C ASP A 274 -19.45 -1.66 -18.01
N ALA A 275 -19.45 -1.10 -19.22
CA ALA A 275 -18.53 -1.50 -20.28
C ALA A 275 -17.24 -0.66 -20.32
N ARG A 276 -17.22 0.48 -19.59
CA ARG A 276 -16.06 1.39 -19.58
C ARG A 276 -14.84 0.74 -18.95
N PRO A 277 -13.63 1.23 -19.26
CA PRO A 277 -12.40 0.80 -18.62
C PRO A 277 -12.46 0.94 -17.10
N LYS A 278 -11.94 -0.07 -16.40
CA LYS A 278 -11.93 -0.15 -14.94
C LYS A 278 -10.54 -0.28 -14.35
N VAL A 279 -10.34 0.30 -13.17
CA VAL A 279 -9.20 -0.01 -12.30
C VAL A 279 -9.71 -0.59 -10.99
N LEU A 280 -9.20 -1.77 -10.64
CA LEU A 280 -9.45 -2.39 -9.34
C LEU A 280 -8.51 -1.80 -8.29
N ILE A 281 -9.06 -1.40 -7.13
CA ILE A 281 -8.30 -1.10 -5.92
C ILE A 281 -8.60 -2.22 -4.91
N THR A 282 -7.56 -2.93 -4.46
CA THR A 282 -7.70 -4.14 -3.62
C THR A 282 -6.80 -4.09 -2.39
N GLY A 283 -7.27 -4.62 -1.25
CA GLY A 283 -6.49 -4.62 -0.02
C GLY A 283 -5.16 -5.38 -0.19
N LYS A 284 -5.25 -6.59 -0.76
CA LYS A 284 -4.09 -7.43 -1.09
C LYS A 284 -3.87 -7.53 -2.60
N PRO A 285 -2.62 -7.45 -3.08
CA PRO A 285 -2.29 -7.47 -4.50
C PRO A 285 -2.40 -8.88 -5.09
N ILE A 286 -2.87 -8.96 -6.34
CA ILE A 286 -3.06 -10.23 -7.07
C ILE A 286 -1.72 -10.82 -7.53
N TYR A 287 -0.84 -9.98 -8.07
CA TYR A 287 0.53 -10.36 -8.42
C TYR A 287 1.51 -9.67 -7.48
N VAL A 288 2.34 -10.44 -6.78
CA VAL A 288 3.23 -9.89 -5.76
C VAL A 288 4.39 -10.83 -5.47
N ARG A 289 5.62 -10.31 -5.46
CA ARG A 289 6.86 -11.08 -5.19
C ARG A 289 7.02 -12.31 -6.09
N ASN A 290 6.66 -12.18 -7.37
CA ASN A 290 6.59 -13.28 -8.36
C ASN A 290 5.55 -14.38 -8.04
N ASP A 291 4.64 -14.11 -7.12
CA ASP A 291 3.58 -15.03 -6.71
C ASP A 291 2.24 -14.58 -7.34
N TYR A 292 1.34 -15.54 -7.57
CA TYR A 292 0.00 -15.29 -8.12
C TYR A 292 -1.07 -15.65 -7.08
N LYS A 293 -1.88 -14.66 -6.72
CA LYS A 293 -2.86 -14.71 -5.63
C LYS A 293 -4.20 -14.15 -6.09
N PRO A 294 -5.05 -14.95 -6.73
CA PRO A 294 -6.23 -14.44 -7.44
C PRO A 294 -7.38 -13.91 -6.56
N CYS A 295 -7.25 -13.99 -5.23
CA CYS A 295 -8.28 -13.66 -4.23
C CYS A 295 -9.56 -14.50 -4.39
N PRO A 296 -9.73 -15.58 -3.62
CA PRO A 296 -10.90 -16.45 -3.74
C PRO A 296 -12.19 -15.76 -3.28
N ILE A 297 -13.30 -16.12 -3.93
CA ILE A 297 -14.65 -15.64 -3.61
C ILE A 297 -15.48 -16.80 -3.03
N GLU A 298 -16.14 -16.58 -1.89
CA GLU A 298 -17.08 -17.54 -1.34
C GLU A 298 -18.22 -17.81 -2.34
N GLY A 299 -18.49 -19.09 -2.61
CA GLY A 299 -19.46 -19.51 -3.63
C GLY A 299 -18.84 -19.82 -4.99
N GLY A 300 -17.54 -19.59 -5.17
CA GLY A 300 -16.76 -20.04 -6.33
C GLY A 300 -16.10 -18.91 -7.10
N GLY A 301 -15.07 -19.28 -7.86
CA GLY A 301 -14.27 -18.37 -8.67
C GLY A 301 -13.35 -17.44 -7.85
N THR A 302 -12.78 -16.46 -8.55
CA THR A 302 -11.81 -15.52 -7.96
C THR A 302 -12.03 -14.09 -8.43
N VAL A 303 -11.48 -13.11 -7.71
CA VAL A 303 -11.48 -11.70 -8.14
C VAL A 303 -10.74 -11.56 -9.47
N ASP A 304 -9.60 -12.25 -9.63
CA ASP A 304 -8.83 -12.13 -10.85
C ASP A 304 -9.51 -12.73 -12.07
N GLU A 305 -10.39 -13.74 -11.92
CA GLU A 305 -11.26 -14.19 -13.02
C GLU A 305 -12.20 -13.08 -13.49
N ILE A 306 -12.73 -12.25 -12.58
CA ILE A 306 -13.57 -11.10 -12.93
C ILE A 306 -12.73 -10.02 -13.61
N VAL A 307 -11.55 -9.69 -13.06
CA VAL A 307 -10.62 -8.70 -13.65
C VAL A 307 -10.17 -9.13 -15.05
N ARG A 308 -9.89 -10.42 -15.23
CA ARG A 308 -9.48 -10.99 -16.49
C ARG A 308 -10.61 -11.21 -17.47
N ASP A 309 -11.87 -11.05 -17.14
CA ASP A 309 -12.90 -11.18 -18.16
C ASP A 309 -12.85 -9.97 -19.12
N PRO A 310 -12.65 -10.15 -20.43
CA PRO A 310 -12.66 -9.03 -21.38
C PRO A 310 -13.99 -8.27 -21.37
N ALA A 311 -15.12 -8.89 -20.99
CA ALA A 311 -16.41 -8.22 -20.87
C ALA A 311 -16.43 -7.18 -19.73
N HIS A 312 -15.55 -7.30 -18.73
CA HIS A 312 -15.47 -6.37 -17.60
C HIS A 312 -14.45 -5.25 -17.80
N ASN A 313 -13.63 -5.30 -18.85
CA ASN A 313 -12.73 -4.22 -19.27
C ASN A 313 -11.86 -3.61 -18.14
N TYR A 314 -11.29 -4.44 -17.26
CA TYR A 314 -10.29 -3.96 -16.30
C TYR A 314 -8.94 -3.79 -17.00
N VAL A 315 -8.33 -2.61 -16.80
CA VAL A 315 -7.03 -2.25 -17.40
C VAL A 315 -5.89 -2.26 -16.39
N ALA A 316 -6.22 -2.15 -15.10
CA ALA A 316 -5.26 -2.27 -14.01
C ALA A 316 -5.88 -2.79 -12.71
N ALA A 317 -5.05 -3.38 -11.85
CA ALA A 317 -5.38 -3.76 -10.49
C ALA A 317 -4.26 -3.32 -9.54
N ILE A 318 -4.60 -2.49 -8.55
CA ILE A 318 -3.65 -1.86 -7.62
C ILE A 318 -3.95 -2.34 -6.20
N GLY A 319 -2.96 -2.89 -5.50
CA GLY A 319 -3.13 -3.28 -4.10
C GLY A 319 -2.00 -2.88 -3.15
N GLY A 320 -2.35 -2.77 -1.86
CA GLY A 320 -1.43 -2.45 -0.75
C GLY A 320 -0.79 -3.70 -0.12
N ASP A 321 -0.75 -3.78 1.22
CA ASP A 321 -0.26 -4.90 2.07
C ASP A 321 1.25 -5.16 1.98
N VAL A 322 1.84 -5.02 0.80
CA VAL A 322 3.26 -5.17 0.58
C VAL A 322 3.90 -3.81 0.42
N HIS A 323 4.57 -3.39 1.49
CA HIS A 323 5.28 -2.12 1.68
C HIS A 323 6.50 -1.87 0.76
N ASN A 324 6.26 -1.90 -0.55
CA ASN A 324 7.14 -1.45 -1.62
C ASN A 324 6.27 -1.20 -2.87
N TYR A 325 6.91 -0.83 -3.98
CA TYR A 325 6.27 -0.76 -5.28
C TYR A 325 6.66 -1.94 -6.16
N GLN A 326 5.70 -2.50 -6.90
CA GLN A 326 5.93 -3.50 -7.94
C GLN A 326 4.96 -3.29 -9.11
N ARG A 327 5.37 -3.60 -10.34
CA ARG A 327 4.48 -3.64 -11.51
C ARG A 327 4.74 -4.88 -12.35
N PHE A 328 3.63 -5.56 -12.68
CA PHE A 328 3.58 -6.74 -13.54
C PHE A 328 2.62 -6.44 -14.71
N PRO A 329 3.13 -6.18 -15.93
CA PRO A 329 2.30 -6.10 -17.12
C PRO A 329 1.97 -7.51 -17.61
N VAL A 330 0.77 -7.99 -17.32
CA VAL A 330 0.36 -9.37 -17.63
C VAL A 330 -0.47 -9.37 -18.92
N ASN A 331 -0.06 -10.18 -19.89
CA ASN A 331 -0.84 -10.41 -21.10
C ASN A 331 -1.95 -11.44 -20.81
N VAL A 332 -3.21 -11.02 -21.03
CA VAL A 332 -4.41 -11.83 -20.87
C VAL A 332 -5.19 -11.77 -22.19
N ASP A 333 -5.14 -12.85 -22.96
CA ASP A 333 -5.83 -12.98 -24.25
C ASP A 333 -5.56 -11.83 -25.24
N GLY A 334 -4.31 -11.35 -25.28
CA GLY A 334 -3.88 -10.28 -26.20
C GLY A 334 -4.03 -8.86 -25.65
N ARG A 335 -4.59 -8.68 -24.45
CA ARG A 335 -4.64 -7.39 -23.74
C ARG A 335 -3.65 -7.38 -22.58
N VAL A 336 -3.05 -6.23 -22.28
CA VAL A 336 -2.14 -6.11 -21.14
C VAL A 336 -2.88 -5.47 -19.98
N ILE A 337 -3.02 -6.19 -18.87
CA ILE A 337 -3.51 -5.65 -17.61
C ILE A 337 -2.31 -5.30 -16.73
N GLN A 338 -2.28 -4.08 -16.19
CA GLN A 338 -1.22 -3.66 -15.26
C GLN A 338 -1.58 -4.06 -13.84
N TYR A 339 -0.86 -5.02 -13.26
CA TYR A 339 -0.98 -5.36 -11.85
C TYR A 339 0.09 -4.62 -11.04
N LEU A 340 -0.33 -3.80 -10.10
CA LEU A 340 0.54 -2.95 -9.30
C LEU A 340 0.44 -3.26 -7.80
N VAL A 341 1.59 -3.25 -7.14
CA VAL A 341 1.72 -3.17 -5.68
C VAL A 341 2.06 -1.72 -5.34
N SER A 342 1.30 -1.12 -4.42
CA SER A 342 1.40 0.29 -4.05
C SER A 342 1.39 0.50 -2.53
N GLY A 343 2.05 -0.37 -1.77
CA GLY A 343 2.08 -0.28 -0.30
C GLY A 343 3.22 0.56 0.29
N GLY A 344 4.00 1.24 -0.53
CA GLY A 344 5.15 2.02 -0.05
C GLY A 344 4.81 3.32 0.69
N GLY A 345 3.57 3.55 1.15
CA GLY A 345 3.09 4.87 1.53
C GLY A 345 3.40 5.33 2.96
N GLY A 346 3.88 4.44 3.82
CA GLY A 346 4.30 4.84 5.16
C GLY A 346 4.92 3.70 5.93
N ALA A 347 4.27 2.53 5.97
CA ALA A 347 4.71 1.42 6.81
C ALA A 347 6.10 0.89 6.47
N PHE A 348 6.79 0.28 7.45
CA PHE A 348 8.14 -0.31 7.31
C PHE A 348 8.35 -1.03 5.96
N MET A 349 9.52 -0.91 5.35
CA MET A 349 9.72 -1.46 3.99
C MET A 349 9.69 -3.00 3.96
N HIS A 350 9.10 -3.58 2.90
CA HIS A 350 9.27 -4.99 2.53
C HIS A 350 10.39 -5.18 1.50
N ALA A 351 11.28 -6.16 1.74
CA ALA A 351 12.47 -6.41 0.94
C ALA A 351 12.21 -6.85 -0.52
N THR A 352 12.54 -6.00 -1.50
CA THR A 352 12.49 -6.37 -2.93
C THR A 352 13.64 -7.29 -3.35
N HIS A 353 14.77 -7.28 -2.64
CA HIS A 353 15.91 -8.18 -2.94
C HIS A 353 15.62 -9.67 -2.70
N THR A 354 14.52 -9.98 -2.01
CA THR A 354 14.05 -11.36 -1.82
C THR A 354 13.20 -11.86 -2.99
N ILE A 355 12.73 -10.96 -3.87
CA ILE A 355 11.98 -11.31 -5.06
C ILE A 355 12.95 -11.99 -6.05
N PRO A 356 12.67 -13.23 -6.48
CA PRO A 356 13.52 -13.93 -7.43
C PRO A 356 13.46 -13.27 -8.82
N ARG A 357 14.19 -13.84 -9.78
CA ARG A 357 13.92 -13.58 -11.20
C ARG A 357 12.46 -13.92 -11.46
N VAL A 358 11.71 -13.00 -12.04
CA VAL A 358 10.29 -13.20 -12.31
C VAL A 358 10.09 -14.10 -13.52
N ASP A 359 9.01 -14.88 -13.47
CA ASP A 359 8.60 -15.80 -14.54
C ASP A 359 7.12 -15.63 -14.93
N LYS A 360 6.36 -14.81 -14.19
CA LYS A 360 4.97 -14.47 -14.52
C LYS A 360 4.85 -13.44 -15.64
N VAL A 361 5.91 -12.66 -15.84
CA VAL A 361 6.10 -11.69 -16.92
C VAL A 361 7.58 -11.74 -17.33
N HIS A 362 7.95 -11.11 -18.45
CA HIS A 362 9.36 -10.99 -18.79
C HIS A 362 10.10 -10.15 -17.74
N GLU A 363 11.33 -10.54 -17.36
CA GLU A 363 12.11 -9.86 -16.31
C GLU A 363 12.33 -8.38 -16.62
N ASP A 364 12.55 -8.03 -17.88
CA ASP A 364 12.77 -6.64 -18.30
C ASP A 364 11.51 -5.77 -18.26
N ASP A 365 10.33 -6.39 -18.19
CA ASP A 365 9.05 -5.71 -18.05
C ASP A 365 8.64 -5.51 -16.59
N PHE A 366 9.21 -6.32 -15.69
CA PHE A 366 8.99 -6.16 -14.24
C PHE A 366 9.66 -4.88 -13.74
N ARG A 367 8.96 -4.19 -12.84
CA ARG A 367 9.46 -3.00 -12.16
C ARG A 367 9.24 -3.18 -10.67
N CYS A 368 10.20 -2.73 -9.86
CA CYS A 368 10.02 -2.58 -8.42
C CYS A 368 10.75 -1.34 -7.91
N TYR A 369 10.25 -0.77 -6.81
CA TYR A 369 10.96 0.24 -6.04
C TYR A 369 10.86 -0.10 -4.53
N PRO A 370 11.98 -0.13 -3.79
CA PRO A 370 13.34 0.10 -4.28
C PRO A 370 13.83 -0.98 -5.25
N LEU A 371 14.86 -0.65 -6.03
CA LEU A 371 15.57 -1.65 -6.83
C LEU A 371 16.09 -2.78 -5.94
N ARG A 372 16.12 -4.00 -6.45
CA ARG A 372 16.59 -5.17 -5.68
C ARG A 372 17.99 -4.94 -5.08
N GLY A 373 18.89 -4.27 -5.79
CA GLY A 373 20.22 -3.90 -5.26
C GLY A 373 20.15 -2.92 -4.09
N ASP A 374 19.37 -1.84 -4.22
CA ASP A 374 19.20 -0.84 -3.16
C ASP A 374 18.54 -1.45 -1.91
N SER A 375 17.55 -2.33 -2.09
CA SER A 375 16.96 -3.08 -1.00
C SER A 375 17.99 -3.94 -0.26
N LEU A 376 18.83 -4.70 -0.99
CA LEU A 376 19.86 -5.52 -0.36
C LEU A 376 20.88 -4.66 0.41
N SER A 377 21.32 -3.54 -0.17
CA SER A 377 22.20 -2.58 0.50
C SER A 377 21.59 -2.03 1.78
N PHE A 378 20.33 -1.57 1.73
CA PHE A 378 19.58 -1.05 2.87
C PHE A 378 19.53 -2.05 4.03
N TYR A 379 19.06 -3.28 3.78
CA TYR A 379 18.97 -4.29 4.83
C TYR A 379 20.35 -4.71 5.34
N SER A 380 21.36 -4.74 4.48
CA SER A 380 22.73 -5.04 4.90
C SER A 380 23.29 -3.99 5.86
N LEU A 381 23.02 -2.70 5.59
CA LEU A 381 23.45 -1.57 6.43
C LEU A 381 22.72 -1.60 7.77
N LEU A 382 21.40 -1.76 7.72
CA LEU A 382 20.51 -1.90 8.85
C LEU A 382 21.00 -2.98 9.82
N TYR A 383 21.18 -4.21 9.33
CA TYR A 383 21.65 -5.32 10.16
C TYR A 383 23.11 -5.17 10.60
N SER A 384 23.97 -4.61 9.74
CA SER A 384 25.37 -4.30 10.10
C SER A 384 25.44 -3.37 11.32
N ARG A 385 24.59 -2.32 11.36
CA ARG A 385 24.52 -1.40 12.51
C ARG A 385 23.89 -2.06 13.72
N LYS A 386 22.73 -2.70 13.55
CA LYS A 386 21.95 -3.26 14.66
C LYS A 386 22.67 -4.40 15.37
N LEU A 387 23.35 -5.26 14.63
CA LEU A 387 24.14 -6.38 15.16
C LEU A 387 25.61 -6.03 15.40
N ARG A 388 26.04 -4.80 15.06
CA ARG A 388 27.45 -4.35 15.11
C ARG A 388 28.39 -5.24 14.28
N MET A 389 27.89 -5.86 13.22
CA MET A 389 28.62 -6.77 12.34
C MET A 389 28.99 -6.08 11.02
N LYS A 390 30.07 -5.30 11.02
CA LYS A 390 30.50 -4.49 9.85
C LYS A 390 30.64 -5.27 8.55
N TRP A 391 31.02 -6.55 8.64
CA TRP A 391 31.22 -7.42 7.48
C TRP A 391 29.94 -7.71 6.68
N LEU A 392 28.75 -7.50 7.28
CA LEU A 392 27.45 -7.68 6.63
C LEU A 392 27.15 -6.58 5.61
N TYR A 393 27.68 -5.36 5.80
CA TYR A 393 27.32 -4.23 4.94
C TYR A 393 27.81 -4.46 3.51
N LEU A 394 26.90 -4.29 2.56
CA LEU A 394 27.13 -4.27 1.13
C LEU A 394 26.83 -2.85 0.65
N THR A 395 27.77 -2.21 -0.04
CA THR A 395 27.50 -0.91 -0.66
C THR A 395 26.43 -1.04 -1.74
N PRO A 396 25.77 0.06 -2.18
CA PRO A 396 24.77 -0.04 -3.24
C PRO A 396 25.36 -0.63 -4.54
N GLU A 397 26.58 -0.24 -4.94
CA GLU A 397 27.31 -0.87 -6.07
C GLU A 397 27.53 -2.38 -5.89
N GLU A 398 28.04 -2.80 -4.71
CA GLU A 398 28.26 -4.22 -4.39
C GLU A 398 26.95 -5.03 -4.44
N ALA A 399 25.87 -4.46 -3.91
CA ALA A 399 24.56 -5.08 -3.85
C ALA A 399 23.90 -5.19 -5.23
N VAL A 400 24.02 -4.16 -6.07
CA VAL A 400 23.56 -4.19 -7.47
C VAL A 400 24.29 -5.28 -8.24
N ALA A 401 25.62 -5.32 -8.19
CA ALA A 401 26.41 -6.33 -8.90
C ALA A 401 26.05 -7.77 -8.47
N LEU A 402 25.84 -7.99 -7.17
CA LEU A 402 25.37 -9.27 -6.65
C LEU A 402 23.99 -9.64 -7.15
N MET A 403 23.03 -8.71 -7.09
CA MET A 403 21.66 -8.95 -7.51
C MET A 403 21.56 -9.20 -9.01
N SER A 404 22.25 -8.42 -9.83
CA SER A 404 22.30 -8.64 -11.29
C SER A 404 22.88 -10.01 -11.65
N ARG A 405 23.94 -10.45 -10.97
CA ARG A 405 24.47 -11.81 -11.16
C ARG A 405 23.48 -12.90 -10.73
N ARG A 406 22.74 -12.69 -9.64
CA ARG A 406 21.76 -13.65 -9.13
C ARG A 406 20.55 -13.77 -10.05
N ILE A 407 20.01 -12.64 -10.50
CA ILE A 407 18.85 -12.56 -11.38
C ILE A 407 19.24 -12.97 -12.79
N GLY A 408 20.48 -12.71 -13.21
CA GLY A 408 20.96 -12.96 -14.57
C GLY A 408 20.48 -11.90 -15.55
N ASN A 409 20.52 -10.63 -15.15
CA ASN A 409 20.15 -9.47 -15.96
C ASN A 409 21.23 -8.39 -15.90
N GLU A 410 21.15 -7.43 -16.81
CA GLU A 410 21.97 -6.22 -16.71
C GLU A 410 21.51 -5.36 -15.52
N PRO A 411 22.43 -4.69 -14.81
CA PRO A 411 22.07 -3.70 -13.79
C PRO A 411 21.10 -2.64 -14.33
N VAL A 412 20.02 -2.39 -13.60
CA VAL A 412 19.04 -1.34 -13.95
C VAL A 412 19.67 0.06 -13.87
N ARG A 413 20.56 0.26 -12.89
CA ARG A 413 21.36 1.47 -12.73
C ARG A 413 22.77 1.16 -13.21
N ASP A 414 23.35 2.04 -14.02
CA ASP A 414 24.74 1.92 -14.43
C ASP A 414 25.66 2.01 -13.20
N THR A 415 26.58 1.06 -13.07
CA THR A 415 27.49 0.96 -11.93
C THR A 415 28.85 0.48 -12.40
N PRO A 416 29.96 0.99 -11.81
CA PRO A 416 31.29 0.50 -12.11
C PRO A 416 31.41 -1.02 -11.93
N PRO A 417 32.27 -1.72 -12.68
CA PRO A 417 32.46 -3.15 -12.53
C PRO A 417 32.95 -3.51 -11.12
N VAL A 418 32.16 -4.28 -10.38
CA VAL A 418 32.51 -4.76 -9.03
C VAL A 418 32.95 -6.23 -9.05
N ARG A 419 34.14 -6.52 -8.53
CA ARG A 419 34.60 -7.90 -8.33
C ARG A 419 33.85 -8.55 -7.17
N ILE A 420 32.97 -9.50 -7.47
CA ILE A 420 32.19 -10.22 -6.45
C ILE A 420 33.10 -11.13 -5.60
N THR A 421 33.15 -10.85 -4.30
CA THR A 421 33.96 -11.60 -3.32
C THR A 421 33.17 -12.68 -2.58
N ALA A 422 33.86 -13.56 -1.85
CA ALA A 422 33.21 -14.55 -0.98
C ALA A 422 32.44 -13.90 0.17
N ARG A 423 32.99 -12.84 0.78
CA ARG A 423 32.33 -12.03 1.83
C ARG A 423 30.96 -11.55 1.34
N MET A 424 30.92 -10.96 0.15
CA MET A 424 29.71 -10.42 -0.46
C MET A 424 28.64 -11.49 -0.62
N LYS A 425 29.01 -12.67 -1.14
CA LYS A 425 28.09 -13.81 -1.28
C LYS A 425 27.56 -14.30 0.07
N TRP A 426 28.41 -14.37 1.09
CA TRP A 426 28.00 -14.75 2.44
C TRP A 426 27.06 -13.72 3.05
N ALA A 427 27.39 -12.43 2.99
CA ALA A 427 26.50 -11.37 3.48
C ALA A 427 25.12 -11.44 2.80
N ALA A 428 25.08 -11.58 1.47
CA ALA A 428 23.82 -11.74 0.73
C ALA A 428 23.04 -12.99 1.16
N ARG A 429 23.70 -14.14 1.37
CA ARG A 429 23.06 -15.38 1.90
C ARG A 429 22.39 -15.16 3.25
N PHE A 430 23.07 -14.48 4.15
CA PHE A 430 22.52 -14.14 5.47
C PHE A 430 21.32 -13.19 5.37
N LEU A 431 21.17 -12.45 4.28
CA LEU A 431 20.09 -11.47 4.08
C LEU A 431 19.03 -11.98 3.08
N GLY A 432 18.87 -13.29 2.88
CA GLY A 432 17.86 -13.85 1.94
C GLY A 432 18.13 -13.54 0.46
N GLY A 433 19.31 -13.02 0.14
CA GLY A 433 19.84 -12.81 -1.20
C GLY A 433 20.23 -14.11 -1.94
N TRP A 434 20.11 -15.29 -1.32
CA TRP A 434 20.42 -16.60 -1.93
C TRP A 434 19.72 -17.74 -1.15
N PRO A 435 19.37 -18.89 -1.76
CA PRO A 435 18.77 -20.02 -1.04
C PRO A 435 19.67 -20.57 0.08
N MET A 436 19.19 -20.54 1.33
CA MET A 436 19.81 -21.11 2.54
C MET A 436 18.74 -21.50 3.58
N PRO A 437 18.97 -22.54 4.42
CA PRO A 437 18.00 -22.97 5.45
C PRO A 437 17.87 -21.99 6.62
N PHE A 438 18.88 -21.14 6.87
CA PHE A 438 18.86 -20.10 7.89
C PHE A 438 19.32 -18.77 7.29
N HIS A 439 18.48 -17.73 7.38
CA HIS A 439 18.79 -16.35 6.98
C HIS A 439 18.19 -15.38 8.01
N LEU A 440 18.73 -14.16 8.08
CA LEU A 440 18.15 -13.06 8.84
C LEU A 440 16.73 -12.76 8.34
N PRO A 441 15.85 -12.23 9.21
CA PRO A 441 14.49 -11.86 8.83
C PRO A 441 14.45 -10.82 7.72
N VAL A 442 14.15 -11.24 6.49
CA VAL A 442 13.96 -10.33 5.34
C VAL A 442 12.69 -10.65 4.52
N GLY A 443 12.00 -11.77 4.82
CA GLY A 443 10.85 -12.28 4.06
C GLY A 443 9.71 -12.83 4.94
N ARG A 444 8.56 -13.15 4.31
CA ARG A 444 7.21 -13.37 4.91
C ARG A 444 7.18 -14.10 6.26
N PHE A 445 7.93 -15.19 6.42
CA PHE A 445 7.79 -16.11 7.55
C PHE A 445 8.31 -15.57 8.89
N PHE A 446 9.14 -14.51 8.88
CA PHE A 446 9.69 -13.90 10.10
C PHE A 446 9.12 -12.50 10.41
N HIS A 447 8.22 -11.94 9.57
CA HIS A 447 7.59 -10.63 9.82
C HIS A 447 6.64 -10.65 11.02
N ARG A 448 6.12 -11.83 11.41
CA ARG A 448 5.18 -12.05 12.53
C ARG A 448 5.67 -11.56 13.91
N TRP A 449 6.98 -11.31 14.06
CA TRP A 449 7.58 -10.97 15.36
C TRP A 449 8.66 -9.87 15.31
N ILE A 450 9.04 -9.33 14.13
CA ILE A 450 10.36 -8.66 13.98
C ILE A 450 10.34 -7.45 13.00
N SER A 451 9.18 -6.94 12.57
CA SER A 451 9.09 -5.75 11.67
C SER A 451 9.89 -4.53 12.17
N GLU A 452 10.10 -4.38 13.49
CA GLU A 452 11.01 -3.35 14.07
C GLU A 452 12.51 -3.54 13.82
N LEU A 453 13.01 -4.72 13.44
CA LEU A 453 14.41 -4.78 13.00
C LEU A 453 14.62 -4.00 11.71
N THR A 454 13.55 -3.63 11.01
CA THR A 454 13.55 -2.98 9.70
C THR A 454 13.14 -1.51 9.70
N ASP A 455 12.65 -1.05 10.85
CA ASP A 455 12.22 0.33 11.03
C ASP A 455 13.43 1.27 11.20
N TRP A 456 13.40 2.38 10.48
CA TRP A 456 14.58 3.17 10.16
C TRP A 456 14.20 4.63 9.95
N ASP A 457 14.53 5.50 10.91
CA ASP A 457 14.12 6.91 10.94
C ASP A 457 15.05 7.87 10.18
N THR A 458 15.97 7.34 9.38
CA THR A 458 16.94 8.15 8.64
C THR A 458 16.85 7.87 7.15
N PRO A 459 16.94 8.85 6.25
CA PRO A 459 16.99 8.57 4.82
C PRO A 459 18.11 7.57 4.43
N PRO A 460 17.92 6.77 3.36
CA PRO A 460 16.72 6.70 2.53
C PRO A 460 15.61 5.83 3.14
N PHE A 461 14.36 6.29 3.08
CA PHE A 461 13.19 5.52 3.54
C PHE A 461 12.61 4.56 2.48
N PHE A 462 12.89 4.78 1.19
CA PHE A 462 12.34 4.02 0.08
C PHE A 462 10.80 3.91 0.07
N LYS A 463 10.12 5.02 0.35
CA LYS A 463 8.66 5.12 0.27
C LYS A 463 8.22 5.57 -1.11
N SER A 464 6.96 5.36 -1.43
CA SER A 464 6.40 5.73 -2.72
C SER A 464 4.90 5.99 -2.66
N PHE A 465 4.43 6.80 -3.60
CA PHE A 465 3.01 7.01 -3.88
C PHE A 465 2.81 7.10 -5.39
N LEU A 466 1.58 6.86 -5.85
CA LEU A 466 1.22 6.95 -7.25
C LEU A 466 0.50 8.26 -7.53
N HIS A 467 0.83 8.87 -8.66
CA HIS A 467 0.01 9.88 -9.30
C HIS A 467 -0.61 9.26 -10.55
N VAL A 468 -1.92 9.36 -10.67
CA VAL A 468 -2.70 8.84 -11.78
C VAL A 468 -3.33 10.00 -12.52
N SER A 469 -3.01 10.18 -13.81
CA SER A 469 -3.69 11.14 -14.67
C SER A 469 -4.51 10.41 -15.73
N VAL A 470 -5.66 10.98 -16.04
CA VAL A 470 -6.57 10.49 -17.08
C VAL A 470 -6.80 11.62 -18.05
N SER A 471 -6.64 11.32 -19.32
CA SER A 471 -6.98 12.17 -20.46
C SER A 471 -7.77 11.34 -21.48
N PRO A 472 -8.40 11.97 -22.49
CA PRO A 472 -9.25 11.23 -23.43
C PRO A 472 -8.52 10.05 -24.09
N GLY A 473 -8.97 8.84 -23.79
CA GLY A 473 -8.41 7.60 -24.32
C GLY A 473 -7.11 7.10 -23.66
N GLU A 474 -6.61 7.75 -22.61
CA GLU A 474 -5.35 7.39 -21.96
C GLU A 474 -5.42 7.49 -20.43
N LEU A 475 -4.93 6.45 -19.76
CA LEU A 475 -4.64 6.43 -18.32
C LEU A 475 -3.13 6.35 -18.11
N ARG A 476 -2.57 7.25 -17.32
CA ARG A 476 -1.15 7.26 -16.99
C ARG A 476 -0.93 7.10 -15.49
N ILE A 477 -0.08 6.15 -15.13
CA ILE A 477 0.29 5.88 -13.73
C ILE A 477 1.78 6.15 -13.55
N ARG A 478 2.13 7.06 -12.64
CA ARG A 478 3.51 7.41 -12.28
C ARG A 478 3.77 7.02 -10.82
N CYS A 479 4.85 6.29 -10.58
CA CYS A 479 5.33 5.98 -9.23
C CYS A 479 6.38 7.01 -8.81
N PHE A 480 6.07 7.79 -7.78
CA PHE A 480 6.97 8.79 -7.21
C PHE A 480 7.66 8.26 -5.96
N ALA A 481 8.94 8.60 -5.81
CA ALA A 481 9.76 8.23 -4.67
C ALA A 481 9.64 9.26 -3.53
N ALA A 482 9.67 8.77 -2.29
CA ALA A 482 9.81 9.56 -1.08
C ALA A 482 10.95 8.96 -0.23
N THR A 483 12.13 9.58 -0.33
CA THR A 483 13.35 9.08 0.32
C THR A 483 13.63 9.73 1.67
N GLY A 484 12.98 10.87 1.95
CA GLY A 484 13.23 11.72 3.12
C GLY A 484 14.37 12.72 2.96
N CYS A 485 14.96 12.86 1.77
CA CYS A 485 15.94 13.91 1.48
C CYS A 485 15.25 15.19 1.00
N LEU A 486 15.70 16.37 1.47
CA LEU A 486 15.04 17.64 1.16
C LEU A 486 14.94 17.92 -0.34
N ALA A 487 16.03 17.70 -1.08
CA ALA A 487 16.04 17.91 -2.53
C ALA A 487 14.95 17.10 -3.26
N GLN A 488 14.63 15.90 -2.75
CA GLN A 488 13.63 15.00 -3.33
C GLN A 488 12.23 15.22 -2.76
N GLU A 489 12.08 15.87 -1.61
CA GLU A 489 10.78 16.45 -1.23
C GLU A 489 10.38 17.58 -2.19
N LEU A 490 11.36 18.40 -2.59
CA LEU A 490 11.16 19.50 -3.52
C LEU A 490 10.99 19.01 -4.97
N GLU A 491 11.75 18.02 -5.41
CA GLU A 491 11.57 17.40 -6.73
C GLU A 491 11.46 15.88 -6.59
N PRO A 492 10.25 15.34 -6.30
CA PRO A 492 10.03 13.91 -6.15
C PRO A 492 10.49 13.12 -7.38
N PRO A 493 11.42 12.15 -7.24
CA PRO A 493 11.86 11.32 -8.35
C PRO A 493 10.74 10.44 -8.90
N VAL A 494 10.78 10.14 -10.20
CA VAL A 494 9.83 9.21 -10.84
C VAL A 494 10.52 7.86 -11.07
N GLU A 495 10.06 6.84 -10.37
CA GLU A 495 10.65 5.51 -10.32
C GLU A 495 10.04 4.54 -11.34
N ASP A 496 8.84 4.83 -11.82
CA ASP A 496 8.20 4.10 -12.92
C ASP A 496 7.11 4.97 -13.55
N GLU A 497 6.85 4.73 -14.82
CA GLU A 497 5.73 5.34 -15.55
C GLU A 497 5.17 4.31 -16.53
N VAL A 498 3.85 4.19 -16.55
CA VAL A 498 3.13 3.39 -17.54
C VAL A 498 1.97 4.19 -18.11
N ILE A 499 1.78 4.05 -19.42
CA ILE A 499 0.68 4.60 -20.19
C ILE A 499 -0.20 3.44 -20.62
N ILE A 500 -1.49 3.55 -20.38
CA ILE A 500 -2.50 2.51 -20.62
C ILE A 500 -3.57 3.11 -21.53
N PRO A 501 -3.73 2.61 -22.77
CA PRO A 501 -4.83 3.00 -23.63
C PRO A 501 -6.18 2.61 -23.00
N LEU A 502 -7.17 3.50 -23.09
CA LEU A 502 -8.55 3.29 -22.61
C LEU A 502 -9.53 2.95 -23.74
N ALA A 503 -9.03 2.86 -24.99
CA ALA A 503 -9.80 2.58 -26.19
C ALA A 503 -10.06 1.10 -26.43
#